data_AF-A0A183FIJ6-F1
#
_entry.id   AF-A0A183FIJ6-F1
#
_cell.length_a   1.000
_cell.length_b   1.000
_cell.length_c   1.000
_cell.angle_alpha   90.00
_cell.angle_beta   90.00
_cell.angle_gamma   90.00
#
_symmetry.space_group_name_H-M   'P 1'
#
loop_
_entity.id
_entity.type
_entity.pdbx_description
1 polymer ?
#
loop_
_entity_poly.entity_id
_entity_poly.type
_entity_poly.pdbx_seq_one_letter_code
_entity_poly.pdbx_strand_id
1 'polypeptide(L)'
;MHGQYKCVSNRLLLLALDRNSSFVRLQDVTEVFSAVASTAVGEEFMFSFLLEHWEEIVNKLPTQHDTVEHIISLCASSIRSERQIDQLQHLHKTGERANEYGQFNQSIEKAAYRIGWIRKHFKKLSEFFKQATSS
;
A
#
# COMPACT_ATOMS: atom_id res chain seq x y z
N MET A 1 18.55 14.14 -3.85
CA MET A 1 17.39 14.25 -4.78
C MET A 1 16.22 13.30 -4.47
N HIS A 2 16.41 12.15 -3.81
CA HIS A 2 15.30 11.23 -3.45
C HIS A 2 14.31 11.78 -2.40
N GLY A 3 14.73 12.68 -1.49
CA GLY A 3 13.86 13.20 -0.43
C GLY A 3 12.77 14.18 -0.90
N GLN A 4 12.96 14.87 -2.03
CA GLN A 4 12.04 15.91 -2.52
C GLN A 4 10.83 15.32 -3.25
N TYR A 5 10.95 14.12 -3.86
CA TYR A 5 9.83 13.44 -4.49
C TYR A 5 8.91 12.77 -3.46
N LYS A 6 9.48 12.22 -2.38
CA LYS A 6 8.71 11.63 -1.28
C LYS A 6 7.81 12.66 -0.58
N CYS A 7 8.29 13.90 -0.37
CA CYS A 7 7.48 14.93 0.28
C CYS A 7 6.36 15.47 -0.62
N VAL A 8 6.59 15.60 -1.93
CA VAL A 8 5.56 16.03 -2.89
C VAL A 8 4.46 14.97 -3.01
N SER A 9 4.82 13.69 -3.12
CA SER A 9 3.83 12.60 -3.23
C SER A 9 3.04 12.41 -1.93
N ASN A 10 3.67 12.54 -0.76
CA ASN A 10 2.95 12.49 0.52
C ASN A 10 1.94 13.66 0.64
N ARG A 11 2.37 14.88 0.28
CA ARG A 11 1.49 16.04 0.26
C ARG A 11 0.31 15.88 -0.70
N LEU A 12 0.52 15.25 -1.86
CA LEU A 12 -0.54 15.00 -2.83
C LEU A 12 -1.60 14.03 -2.28
N LEU A 13 -1.20 12.96 -1.62
CA LEU A 13 -2.14 12.01 -1.00
C LEU A 13 -2.93 12.65 0.14
N LEU A 14 -2.28 13.46 0.99
CA LEU A 14 -2.96 14.19 2.07
C LEU A 14 -3.97 15.22 1.55
N LEU A 15 -3.63 15.90 0.45
CA LEU A 15 -4.55 16.81 -0.24
C LEU A 15 -5.73 16.05 -0.87
N ALA A 16 -5.51 14.86 -1.43
CA ALA A 16 -6.59 14.02 -1.93
C ALA A 16 -7.56 13.59 -0.82
N LEU A 17 -7.08 13.45 0.41
CA LEU A 17 -7.93 13.17 1.56
C LEU A 17 -8.70 14.41 2.07
N ASP A 18 -8.26 15.64 1.77
CA ASP A 18 -8.89 16.87 2.25
C ASP A 18 -10.19 17.23 1.49
N ARG A 19 -11.31 16.80 2.07
CA ARG A 19 -12.66 16.99 1.55
C ARG A 19 -13.26 18.39 1.78
N ASN A 20 -12.55 19.31 2.45
CA ASN A 20 -13.01 20.69 2.63
C ASN A 20 -12.82 21.56 1.39
N SER A 21 -12.10 21.08 0.38
CA SER A 21 -12.14 21.67 -0.95
C SER A 21 -13.36 21.13 -1.69
N SER A 22 -14.22 22.02 -2.19
CA SER A 22 -15.42 21.68 -2.99
C SER A 22 -15.11 21.03 -4.36
N PHE A 23 -13.87 20.53 -4.57
CA PHE A 23 -13.32 20.17 -5.86
C PHE A 23 -12.98 18.67 -5.99
N VAL A 24 -12.57 17.97 -4.92
CA VAL A 24 -12.13 16.56 -5.01
C VAL A 24 -13.33 15.62 -4.85
N ARG A 25 -13.76 15.00 -5.96
CA ARG A 25 -14.76 13.93 -5.95
C ARG A 25 -14.14 12.66 -5.36
N LEU A 26 -14.95 11.77 -4.81
CA LEU A 26 -14.47 10.50 -4.24
C LEU A 26 -13.66 9.66 -5.26
N GLN A 27 -14.03 9.75 -6.54
CA GLN A 27 -13.31 9.12 -7.66
C GLN A 27 -11.88 9.67 -7.80
N ASP A 28 -11.70 10.98 -7.62
CA ASP A 28 -10.39 11.63 -7.71
C ASP A 28 -9.45 11.12 -6.59
N VAL A 29 -9.99 10.75 -5.43
CA VAL A 29 -9.20 10.13 -4.35
C VAL A 29 -8.64 8.79 -4.82
N THR A 30 -9.48 7.91 -5.36
CA THR A 30 -9.04 6.60 -5.84
C THR A 30 -8.06 6.69 -7.02
N GLU A 31 -8.26 7.66 -7.92
CA GLU A 31 -7.38 7.89 -9.06
C GLU A 31 -6.01 8.40 -8.64
N VAL A 32 -5.94 9.36 -7.70
CA VAL A 32 -4.66 9.88 -7.19
C VAL A 32 -3.87 8.79 -6.48
N PHE A 33 -4.52 7.99 -5.63
CA PHE A 33 -3.86 6.87 -4.95
C PHE A 33 -3.35 5.83 -5.95
N SER A 34 -4.14 5.49 -6.97
CA SER A 34 -3.74 4.55 -8.02
C SER A 34 -2.57 5.08 -8.84
N ALA A 35 -2.61 6.35 -9.24
CA ALA A 35 -1.56 6.99 -10.01
C ALA A 35 -0.24 7.00 -9.23
N VAL A 36 -0.27 7.39 -7.95
CA VAL A 36 0.91 7.38 -7.09
C VAL A 36 1.46 5.97 -6.92
N ALA A 37 0.61 5.00 -6.57
CA ALA A 37 1.01 3.61 -6.37
C ALA A 37 1.66 2.96 -7.61
N SER A 38 1.30 3.42 -8.81
CA SER A 38 1.88 2.93 -10.06
C SER A 38 3.30 3.43 -10.35
N THR A 39 3.81 4.39 -9.57
CA THR A 39 5.18 4.91 -9.73
C THR A 39 6.18 4.15 -8.88
N ALA A 40 7.44 4.03 -9.33
CA ALA A 40 8.51 3.37 -8.55
C ALA A 40 8.70 4.01 -7.17
N VAL A 41 8.63 5.34 -7.08
CA VAL A 41 8.67 6.06 -5.81
C VAL A 41 7.47 5.70 -4.95
N GLY A 42 6.25 5.72 -5.53
CA GLY A 42 5.02 5.30 -4.85
C GLY A 42 5.10 3.91 -4.27
N GLU A 43 5.53 2.93 -5.05
CA GLU A 43 5.71 1.55 -4.59
C GLU A 43 6.56 1.49 -3.30
N GLU A 44 7.63 2.29 -3.21
CA GLU A 44 8.50 2.32 -2.04
C GLU A 44 7.89 2.96 -0.79
N PHE A 45 6.99 3.94 -0.92
CA PHE A 45 6.49 4.70 0.24
C PHE A 45 5.02 4.47 0.60
N MET A 46 4.20 3.88 -0.28
CA MET A 46 2.75 3.72 -0.05
C MET A 46 2.43 2.88 1.19
N PHE A 47 3.22 1.85 1.47
CA PHE A 47 3.05 1.06 2.68
C PHE A 47 3.32 1.89 3.96
N SER A 48 4.39 2.69 3.96
CA SER A 48 4.67 3.60 5.07
C SER A 48 3.57 4.66 5.23
N PHE A 49 3.06 5.20 4.13
CA PHE A 49 1.94 6.15 4.16
C PHE A 49 0.71 5.57 4.85
N LEU A 50 0.34 4.32 4.53
CA LEU A 50 -0.78 3.64 5.19
C LEU A 50 -0.57 3.52 6.70
N LEU A 51 0.63 3.14 7.14
CA LEU A 51 0.93 3.00 8.57
C LEU A 51 0.94 4.35 9.29
N GLU A 52 1.50 5.38 8.67
CA GLU A 52 1.69 6.71 9.27
C GLU A 52 0.38 7.51 9.32
N HIS A 53 -0.54 7.30 8.37
CA HIS A 53 -1.73 8.13 8.18
C HIS A 53 -3.05 7.38 8.31
N TRP A 54 -3.06 6.18 8.89
CA TRP A 54 -4.27 5.35 9.02
C TRP A 54 -5.45 6.10 9.67
N GLU A 55 -5.22 6.72 10.83
CA GLU A 55 -6.25 7.47 11.56
C GLU A 55 -6.81 8.62 10.71
N GLU A 56 -5.95 9.31 9.95
CA GLU A 56 -6.38 10.39 9.06
C GLU A 56 -7.23 9.86 7.89
N ILE A 57 -6.85 8.71 7.31
CA ILE A 57 -7.61 8.05 6.24
C ILE A 57 -9.03 7.69 6.74
N VAL A 58 -9.14 7.00 7.87
CA VAL A 58 -10.44 6.52 8.37
C VAL A 58 -11.34 7.65 8.86
N ASN A 59 -10.75 8.72 9.42
CA ASN A 59 -11.50 9.87 9.91
C ASN A 59 -11.94 10.84 8.80
N LYS A 60 -11.18 10.95 7.70
CA LYS A 60 -11.58 11.76 6.54
C LYS A 60 -12.55 11.03 5.60
N LEU A 61 -12.61 9.70 5.68
CA LEU A 61 -13.48 8.83 4.87
C LEU A 61 -14.47 8.00 5.71
N PRO A 62 -15.19 8.58 6.70
CA PRO A 62 -15.89 7.80 7.72
C PRO A 62 -17.06 6.95 7.17
N THR A 63 -17.64 7.38 6.04
CA THR A 63 -18.76 6.69 5.37
C THR A 63 -18.36 6.01 4.06
N GLN A 64 -17.07 6.03 3.69
CA GLN A 64 -16.59 5.58 2.38
C GLN A 64 -15.83 4.27 2.50
N HIS A 65 -16.52 3.25 3.01
CA HIS A 65 -15.91 1.95 3.35
C HIS A 65 -15.16 1.33 2.16
N ASP A 66 -15.80 1.26 0.99
CA ASP A 66 -15.20 0.70 -0.23
C ASP A 66 -13.95 1.47 -0.70
N THR A 67 -13.92 2.79 -0.47
CA THR A 67 -12.76 3.62 -0.81
C THR A 67 -11.58 3.30 0.11
N VAL A 68 -11.85 3.12 1.41
CA VAL A 68 -10.81 2.75 2.37
C VAL A 68 -10.30 1.32 2.10
N GLU A 69 -11.18 0.36 1.81
CA GLU A 69 -10.80 -0.98 1.34
C GLU A 69 -9.89 -0.88 0.10
N HIS A 70 -10.23 -0.05 -0.88
CA HIS A 70 -9.38 0.13 -2.06
C HIS A 70 -8.00 0.72 -1.72
N ILE A 71 -7.94 1.74 -0.87
CA ILE A 71 -6.68 2.36 -0.40
C ILE A 71 -5.80 1.32 0.30
N ILE A 72 -6.37 0.51 1.20
CA ILE A 72 -5.63 -0.57 1.89
C ILE A 72 -5.02 -1.52 0.85
N SER A 73 -5.80 -1.93 -0.16
CA SER A 73 -5.33 -2.83 -1.22
C SER A 73 -4.15 -2.23 -2.00
N LEU A 74 -4.25 -0.96 -2.39
CA LEU A 74 -3.19 -0.27 -3.14
C LEU A 74 -1.91 -0.16 -2.31
N CYS A 75 -2.02 0.30 -1.06
CA CYS A 75 -0.86 0.47 -0.19
C CYS A 75 -0.20 -0.85 0.19
N ALA A 76 -0.98 -1.88 0.49
CA ALA A 76 -0.44 -3.20 0.86
C ALA A 76 0.14 -3.97 -0.35
N SER A 77 -0.17 -3.56 -1.57
CA SER A 77 0.39 -4.17 -2.79
C SER A 77 1.92 -4.09 -2.83
N SER A 78 2.54 -3.11 -2.15
CA SER A 78 3.99 -2.93 -2.09
C SER A 78 4.70 -3.67 -0.95
N ILE A 79 3.99 -4.51 -0.18
CA ILE A 79 4.62 -5.36 0.85
C ILE A 79 5.55 -6.39 0.22
N ARG A 80 6.81 -6.43 0.67
CA ARG A 80 7.87 -7.33 0.16
C ARG A 80 8.54 -8.17 1.24
N SER A 81 8.19 -8.01 2.52
CA SER A 81 8.85 -8.71 3.63
C SER A 81 7.87 -9.15 4.72
N GLU A 82 8.26 -10.19 5.48
CA GLU A 82 7.51 -10.67 6.66
C GLU A 82 7.35 -9.57 7.70
N ARG A 83 8.39 -8.75 7.92
CA ARG A 83 8.31 -7.59 8.84
C ARG A 83 7.18 -6.64 8.46
N GLN A 84 6.97 -6.37 7.17
CA GLN A 84 5.88 -5.52 6.71
C GLN A 84 4.52 -6.21 6.88
N ILE A 85 4.44 -7.55 6.76
CA ILE A 85 3.23 -8.30 7.13
C ILE A 85 2.92 -8.11 8.61
N ASP A 86 3.92 -8.24 9.48
CA ASP A 86 3.75 -8.06 10.92
C ASP A 86 3.26 -6.64 11.25
N GLN A 87 3.80 -5.62 10.58
CA GLN A 87 3.34 -4.23 10.71
C GLN A 87 1.89 -4.06 10.26
N LEU A 88 1.48 -4.68 9.15
CA LEU A 88 0.10 -4.62 8.67
C LEU A 88 -0.86 -5.35 9.61
N GLN A 89 -0.46 -6.51 10.15
CA GLN A 89 -1.21 -7.24 11.18
C GLN A 89 -1.34 -6.44 12.48
N HIS A 90 -0.28 -5.73 12.87
CA HIS A 90 -0.32 -4.86 14.04
C HIS A 90 -1.33 -3.74 13.83
N LEU A 91 -1.25 -3.02 12.69
CA LEU A 91 -2.20 -1.97 12.35
C LEU A 91 -3.64 -2.47 12.33
N HIS A 92 -3.90 -3.65 11.74
CA HIS A 92 -5.24 -4.24 11.74
C HIS A 92 -5.79 -4.50 13.15
N LYS A 93 -4.92 -4.85 14.11
CA LYS A 93 -5.32 -5.16 15.50
C LYS A 93 -5.47 -3.92 16.37
N THR A 94 -4.65 -2.89 16.14
CA THR A 94 -4.53 -1.74 17.05
C THR A 94 -5.02 -0.43 16.47
N GLY A 95 -5.13 -0.32 15.15
CA GLY A 95 -5.56 0.88 14.45
C GLY A 95 -7.03 1.19 14.67
N GLU A 96 -7.35 2.47 14.74
CA GLU A 96 -8.73 2.97 14.88
C GLU A 96 -9.63 2.35 13.81
N ARG A 97 -10.67 1.62 14.23
CA ARG A 97 -11.66 0.98 13.35
C ARG A 97 -11.06 0.03 12.29
N ALA A 98 -9.78 -0.34 12.40
CA ALA A 98 -9.09 -1.13 11.40
C ALA A 98 -9.69 -2.53 11.24
N ASN A 99 -10.21 -3.09 12.35
CA ASN A 99 -10.93 -4.35 12.39
C ASN A 99 -12.27 -4.35 11.63
N GLU A 100 -12.79 -3.19 11.21
CA GLU A 100 -13.97 -3.09 10.35
C GLU A 100 -13.65 -3.48 8.89
N TYR A 101 -12.37 -3.42 8.49
CA TYR A 101 -11.94 -3.52 7.09
C TYR A 101 -11.38 -4.91 6.75
N GLY A 102 -12.17 -5.70 6.01
CA GLY A 102 -11.80 -7.04 5.57
C GLY A 102 -10.58 -7.08 4.64
N GLN A 103 -10.28 -5.96 3.95
CA GLN A 103 -9.12 -5.88 3.05
C GLN A 103 -7.79 -6.14 3.75
N PHE A 104 -7.67 -5.85 5.06
CA PHE A 104 -6.44 -6.14 5.81
C PHE A 104 -6.08 -7.62 5.71
N ASN A 105 -7.03 -8.51 6.02
CA ASN A 105 -6.82 -9.96 5.97
C ASN A 105 -6.47 -10.43 4.55
N GLN A 106 -7.23 -9.98 3.55
CA GLN A 106 -6.96 -10.33 2.14
C GLN A 106 -5.56 -9.89 1.71
N SER A 107 -5.13 -8.71 2.13
CA SER A 107 -3.82 -8.15 1.77
C SER A 107 -2.68 -8.87 2.48
N ILE A 108 -2.87 -9.25 3.75
CA ILE A 108 -1.94 -10.08 4.53
C ILE A 108 -1.77 -11.44 3.86
N GLU A 109 -2.86 -12.12 3.50
CA GLU A 109 -2.84 -13.42 2.83
C GLU A 109 -2.13 -13.36 1.48
N LYS A 110 -2.46 -12.37 0.64
CA LYS A 110 -1.80 -12.16 -0.66
C LYS A 110 -0.31 -11.89 -0.50
N ALA A 111 0.09 -11.09 0.48
CA ALA A 111 1.49 -10.79 0.75
C ALA A 111 2.25 -12.04 1.22
N ALA A 112 1.69 -12.79 2.17
CA ALA A 112 2.29 -14.03 2.70
C ALA A 112 2.45 -15.08 1.60
N TYR A 113 1.42 -15.27 0.76
CA TYR A 113 1.48 -16.16 -0.39
C TYR A 113 2.62 -15.79 -1.35
N ARG A 114 2.70 -14.51 -1.74
CA ARG A 114 3.74 -13.99 -2.64
C ARG A 114 5.15 -14.20 -2.06
N ILE A 115 5.37 -13.84 -0.81
CA ILE A 115 6.67 -13.98 -0.14
C ILE A 115 7.05 -15.47 -0.01
N GLY A 116 6.09 -16.31 0.36
CA GLY A 116 6.28 -17.76 0.42
C GLY A 116 6.66 -18.36 -0.95
N TRP A 117 6.00 -17.91 -2.03
CA TRP A 117 6.32 -18.33 -3.39
C TRP A 117 7.72 -17.91 -3.80
N ILE A 118 8.11 -16.65 -3.56
CA ILE A 118 9.46 -16.15 -3.84
C ILE A 118 10.47 -16.99 -3.07
N ARG A 119 10.31 -17.17 -1.76
CA ARG A 119 11.23 -17.96 -0.94
C ARG A 119 11.42 -19.39 -1.45
N LYS A 120 10.34 -20.02 -1.92
CA LYS A 120 10.36 -21.41 -2.40
C LYS A 120 10.96 -21.54 -3.81
N HIS A 121 10.73 -20.57 -4.69
CA HIS A 121 11.02 -20.72 -6.12
C HIS A 121 12.19 -19.85 -6.63
N PHE A 122 12.60 -18.83 -5.88
CA PHE A 122 13.62 -17.88 -6.31
C PHE A 122 14.96 -18.54 -6.63
N LYS A 123 15.38 -19.53 -5.83
CA LYS A 123 16.63 -20.28 -6.08
C LYS A 123 16.64 -20.93 -7.47
N LYS A 124 15.58 -21.67 -7.81
CA LYS A 124 15.43 -22.36 -9.09
C LYS A 124 15.40 -21.37 -10.27
N LEU A 125 14.72 -20.23 -10.11
CA LEU A 125 14.69 -19.18 -11.12
C LEU A 125 16.07 -18.53 -11.31
N SER A 126 16.78 -18.23 -10.23
CA SER A 126 18.13 -17.66 -10.30
C SER A 126 19.13 -18.58 -10.98
N GLU A 127 19.01 -19.89 -10.76
CA GLU A 127 19.83 -20.91 -11.42
C GLU A 127 19.54 -20.99 -12.93
N PHE A 128 18.26 -20.96 -13.31
CA PHE A 128 17.85 -20.92 -14.72
C PHE A 128 18.39 -19.68 -15.44
N PHE A 129 18.21 -18.47 -14.88
CA PHE A 129 18.69 -17.25 -15.52
C PHE A 129 20.22 -17.21 -15.65
N LYS A 130 20.96 -17.68 -14.64
CA LYS A 130 22.43 -17.78 -14.71
C LYS A 130 22.91 -18.68 -15.85
N GLN A 131 22.20 -19.79 -16.08
CA GLN A 131 22.53 -20.71 -17.18
C GLN A 131 22.23 -20.08 -18.56
N ALA A 132 21.10 -19.39 -18.68
CA ALA A 132 20.66 -18.78 -19.94
C ALA A 132 21.52 -17.59 -20.39
N THR A 133 22.15 -16.86 -19.46
CA THR A 133 23.02 -15.70 -19.78
C THR A 133 24.50 -16.05 -19.89
N SER A 134 24.88 -17.31 -19.64
CA SER A 134 26.28 -17.79 -19.76
C SER A 134 26.57 -18.44 -21.12
N SER A 135 25.67 -18.29 -22.10
CA SER A 135 25.83 -18.70 -23.51
C SER A 135 25.92 -17.45 -24.39
#